data_AF-A0A7V1L3D2-F1
#
_entry.id   AF-A0A7V1L3D2-F1
#
_cell.length_a   1.000
_cell.length_b   1.000
_cell.length_c   1.000
_cell.angle_alpha   90.00
_cell.angle_beta   90.00
_cell.angle_gamma   90.00
#
_symmetry.space_group_name_H-M   'P 1'
#
loop_
_entity.id
_entity.type
_entity.pdbx_description
1 polymer ?
#
loop_
_entity_poly.entity_id
_entity_poly.type
_entity_poly.pdbx_seq_one_letter_code
_entity_poly.pdbx_strand_id
1 'polypeptide(L)'
;MPHIDLIGSILIPAFLVFTHAGILFGWAKPVPYNPYNLKNQRWGEAMVAFAGPATNLAIAILFAFVVRAAGAGILPAAAGAFAVIIVFVNLFLGLFNLIPIPPFDGYTFLSSVLPYKHTMKMRSIEQHIMAMGPMGLILVLFLFIFLFSTPFYNFVVYLFRLLVGV
;
A
#
# COMPACT_ATOMS: atom_id res chain seq x y z
N MET A 1 3.45 -13.88 -24.16
CA MET A 1 2.27 -13.41 -23.39
C MET A 1 2.07 -14.28 -22.13
N PRO A 2 2.91 -14.15 -21.08
CA PRO A 2 2.85 -15.01 -19.88
C PRO A 2 2.25 -14.31 -18.63
N HIS A 3 1.21 -13.48 -18.79
CA HIS A 3 0.70 -12.60 -17.71
C HIS A 3 -0.68 -12.98 -17.16
N ILE A 4 -1.26 -14.11 -17.61
CA ILE A 4 -2.59 -14.56 -17.19
C ILE A 4 -2.44 -15.94 -16.57
N ASP A 5 -2.80 -16.08 -15.30
CA ASP A 5 -3.03 -17.37 -14.68
C ASP A 5 -4.44 -17.80 -15.08
N LEU A 6 -4.55 -18.79 -15.98
CA LEU A 6 -5.84 -19.21 -16.55
C LEU A 6 -6.85 -19.59 -15.46
N ILE A 7 -6.36 -20.16 -14.35
CA ILE A 7 -7.20 -20.61 -13.25
C ILE A 7 -7.62 -19.41 -12.40
N GLY A 8 -6.66 -18.63 -11.91
CA GLY A 8 -6.90 -17.52 -10.99
C GLY A 8 -7.55 -16.30 -11.65
N SER A 9 -7.26 -16.04 -12.92
CA SER A 9 -7.72 -14.84 -13.64
C SER A 9 -8.95 -15.07 -14.52
N ILE A 10 -9.28 -16.32 -14.88
CA ILE A 10 -10.42 -16.62 -15.79
C ILE A 10 -11.39 -17.63 -15.17
N LEU A 11 -10.94 -18.82 -14.78
CA LEU A 11 -11.85 -19.90 -14.36
C LEU A 11 -12.58 -19.59 -13.05
N ILE A 12 -11.88 -19.06 -12.05
CA ILE A 12 -12.49 -18.74 -10.75
C ILE A 12 -13.50 -17.58 -10.88
N PRO A 13 -13.18 -16.43 -11.50
CA PRO A 13 -14.16 -15.39 -11.74
C PRO A 13 -15.36 -15.89 -12.55
N ALA A 14 -15.15 -16.67 -13.62
CA ALA A 14 -16.24 -17.22 -14.43
C ALA A 14 -17.16 -18.13 -13.60
N PHE A 15 -16.60 -19.04 -12.81
CA PHE A 15 -17.35 -19.92 -11.93
C PHE A 15 -18.16 -19.16 -10.88
N LEU A 16 -17.59 -18.09 -10.29
CA LEU A 16 -18.27 -17.26 -9.30
C LEU A 16 -19.43 -16.45 -9.90
N VAL A 17 -19.30 -16.02 -11.16
CA VAL A 17 -20.41 -15.41 -11.92
C VAL A 17 -21.51 -16.42 -12.19
N PHE A 18 -21.17 -17.64 -12.65
CA PHE A 18 -22.17 -18.68 -12.90
C PHE A 18 -22.91 -19.12 -11.64
N THR A 19 -22.22 -19.17 -10.50
CA THR A 19 -22.79 -19.56 -9.20
C THR A 19 -23.52 -18.43 -8.47
N HIS A 20 -23.53 -17.21 -9.00
CA HIS A 20 -24.16 -16.03 -8.38
C HIS A 20 -23.66 -15.78 -6.93
N ALA A 21 -22.40 -16.09 -6.64
CA ALA A 21 -21.84 -16.08 -5.30
C ALA A 21 -21.74 -14.67 -4.65
N GLY A 22 -22.10 -13.60 -5.38
CA GLY A 22 -22.07 -12.21 -4.91
C GLY A 22 -20.67 -11.62 -4.72
N ILE A 23 -19.62 -12.45 -4.84
CA ILE A 23 -18.22 -12.08 -4.64
C ILE A 23 -17.42 -12.57 -5.85
N LEU A 24 -16.69 -11.66 -6.50
CA LEU A 24 -15.74 -11.96 -7.57
C LEU A 24 -14.33 -12.01 -6.97
N PHE A 25 -13.72 -13.19 -6.94
CA PHE A 25 -12.35 -13.38 -6.49
C PHE A 25 -11.50 -13.93 -7.64
N GLY A 26 -10.31 -13.37 -7.83
CA GLY A 26 -9.34 -13.82 -8.82
C GLY A 26 -7.97 -13.21 -8.53
N TRP A 27 -6.90 -13.91 -8.89
CA TRP A 27 -5.54 -13.43 -8.70
C TRP A 27 -4.73 -13.53 -10.00
N ALA A 28 -3.82 -12.58 -10.16
CA ALA A 28 -2.77 -12.64 -11.17
C ALA A 28 -1.51 -13.28 -10.55
N LYS A 29 -0.73 -13.98 -11.38
CA LYS A 29 0.56 -14.51 -10.95
C LYS A 29 1.48 -13.32 -10.60
N PRO A 30 2.02 -13.22 -9.36
CA PRO A 30 2.92 -12.14 -9.00
C PRO A 30 4.18 -12.23 -9.87
N VAL A 31 4.56 -11.13 -10.49
CA VAL A 31 5.78 -11.05 -11.30
C VAL A 31 6.93 -10.69 -10.36
N PRO A 32 7.86 -11.63 -10.08
CA PRO A 32 9.00 -11.31 -9.22
C PRO A 32 9.90 -10.30 -9.93
N TYR A 33 10.20 -9.18 -9.29
CA TYR A 33 11.27 -8.30 -9.75
C TYR A 33 12.62 -8.92 -9.37
N ASN A 34 13.64 -8.78 -10.21
CA ASN A 34 14.99 -9.28 -9.93
C ASN A 34 15.83 -8.17 -9.28
N PRO A 35 16.15 -8.26 -7.97
CA PRO A 35 16.94 -7.24 -7.27
C PRO A 35 18.38 -7.13 -7.82
N TYR A 36 18.89 -8.18 -8.45
CA TYR A 36 20.25 -8.22 -9.00
C TYR A 36 20.44 -7.36 -10.25
N ASN A 37 19.35 -6.87 -10.86
CA ASN A 37 19.41 -5.99 -12.02
C ASN A 37 19.54 -4.49 -11.66
N LEU A 38 19.54 -4.15 -10.36
CA LEU A 38 19.67 -2.77 -9.88
C LEU A 38 21.15 -2.38 -9.77
N LYS A 39 21.56 -1.32 -10.48
CA LYS A 39 22.96 -0.82 -10.50
C LYS A 39 23.56 -0.60 -9.11
N ASN A 40 22.75 -0.20 -8.14
CA ASN A 40 23.17 0.06 -6.77
C ASN A 40 22.20 -0.66 -5.83
N GLN A 41 22.35 -1.98 -5.69
CA GLN A 41 21.37 -2.91 -5.10
C GLN A 41 20.63 -2.36 -3.87
N ARG A 42 21.35 -1.76 -2.91
CA ARG A 42 20.74 -1.18 -1.70
C ARG A 42 19.90 0.07 -1.98
N TRP A 43 20.44 1.02 -2.73
CA TRP A 43 19.75 2.28 -3.03
C TRP A 43 18.65 2.10 -4.09
N GLY A 44 18.83 1.19 -5.04
CA GLY A 44 17.80 0.82 -6.00
C GLY A 44 16.59 0.19 -5.31
N GLU A 45 16.82 -0.75 -4.39
CA GLU A 45 15.76 -1.39 -3.61
C GLU A 45 15.02 -0.35 -2.74
N ALA A 46 15.75 0.56 -2.09
CA ALA A 46 15.16 1.67 -1.34
C ALA A 46 14.29 2.58 -2.22
N MET A 47 14.78 2.99 -3.41
CA MET A 47 14.03 3.87 -4.31
C MET A 47 12.76 3.20 -4.85
N VAL A 48 12.84 1.91 -5.18
CA VAL A 48 11.68 1.14 -5.66
C VAL A 48 10.62 1.03 -4.57
N ALA A 49 11.04 0.68 -3.34
CA ALA A 49 10.13 0.61 -2.20
C ALA A 49 9.50 1.98 -1.89
N PHE A 50 10.26 3.06 -1.96
CA PHE A 50 9.73 4.40 -1.70
C PHE A 50 8.79 4.94 -2.79
N ALA A 51 8.92 4.48 -4.04
CA ALA A 51 8.15 4.99 -5.17
C ALA A 51 6.64 4.80 -5.01
N GLY A 52 6.19 3.67 -4.45
CA GLY A 52 4.78 3.39 -4.19
C GLY A 52 4.16 4.40 -3.22
N PRO A 53 4.65 4.47 -1.96
CA PRO A 53 4.21 5.47 -0.99
C PRO A 53 4.30 6.91 -1.51
N ALA A 54 5.38 7.27 -2.19
CA ALA A 54 5.57 8.62 -2.73
C ALA A 54 4.49 8.98 -3.76
N THR A 55 4.14 8.03 -4.64
CA THR A 55 3.09 8.23 -5.66
C THR A 55 1.72 8.41 -5.01
N ASN A 56 1.39 7.57 -4.02
CA ASN A 56 0.14 7.69 -3.26
C ASN A 56 0.05 9.06 -2.56
N LEU A 57 1.09 9.50 -1.88
CA LEU A 57 1.11 10.81 -1.22
C LEU A 57 0.99 11.97 -2.23
N ALA A 58 1.66 11.86 -3.39
CA ALA A 58 1.54 12.86 -4.46
C ALA A 58 0.11 12.96 -4.99
N ILE A 59 -0.55 11.82 -5.25
CA ILE A 59 -1.96 11.79 -5.67
C ILE A 59 -2.86 12.42 -4.61
N ALA A 60 -2.65 12.08 -3.32
CA ALA A 60 -3.43 12.66 -2.23
C ALA A 60 -3.30 14.19 -2.17
N ILE A 61 -2.08 14.72 -2.32
CA ILE A 61 -1.84 16.18 -2.32
C ILE A 61 -2.50 16.84 -3.54
N LEU A 62 -2.35 16.26 -4.73
CA LEU A 62 -2.93 16.82 -5.96
C LEU A 62 -4.47 16.88 -5.87
N PHE A 63 -5.11 15.82 -5.41
CA PHE A 63 -6.57 15.81 -5.24
C PHE A 63 -7.05 16.64 -4.06
N ALA A 64 -6.21 16.91 -3.05
CA ALA A 64 -6.57 17.83 -1.98
C ALA A 64 -6.79 19.25 -2.51
N PHE A 65 -6.00 19.70 -3.50
CA PHE A 65 -6.25 20.96 -4.20
C PHE A 65 -7.60 20.96 -4.93
N VAL A 66 -8.00 19.84 -5.53
CA VAL A 66 -9.31 19.69 -6.18
C VAL A 66 -10.43 19.82 -5.16
N VAL A 67 -10.31 19.20 -3.98
CA VAL A 67 -11.32 19.34 -2.92
C VAL A 67 -11.43 20.79 -2.46
N ARG A 68 -10.30 21.48 -2.25
CA ARG A 68 -10.29 22.89 -1.83
C ARG A 68 -10.89 23.80 -2.89
N ALA A 69 -10.58 23.58 -4.16
CA ALA A 69 -11.17 24.33 -5.27
C ALA A 69 -12.70 24.11 -5.37
N ALA A 70 -13.18 22.88 -5.13
CA ALA A 70 -14.62 22.60 -5.07
C ALA A 70 -15.29 23.30 -3.86
N GLY A 71 -14.65 23.27 -2.69
CA GLY A 71 -15.14 23.97 -1.49
C GLY A 71 -15.18 25.49 -1.63
N ALA A 72 -14.28 26.05 -2.44
CA ALA A 72 -14.27 27.48 -2.79
C ALA A 72 -15.25 27.85 -3.92
N GLY A 73 -16.01 26.88 -4.46
CA GLY A 73 -16.97 27.11 -5.56
C GLY A 73 -16.33 27.26 -6.95
N ILE A 74 -15.03 26.99 -7.10
CA ILE A 74 -14.31 27.05 -8.39
C ILE A 74 -14.63 25.81 -9.23
N LEU A 75 -14.78 24.64 -8.59
CA LEU A 75 -15.13 23.37 -9.23
C LEU A 75 -16.50 22.88 -8.76
N PRO A 76 -17.19 22.02 -9.54
CA PRO A 76 -18.46 21.42 -9.13
C PRO A 76 -18.32 20.62 -7.83
N ALA A 77 -19.35 20.67 -6.97
CA ALA A 77 -19.37 19.93 -5.71
C ALA A 77 -19.19 18.41 -5.90
N ALA A 78 -19.69 17.87 -7.03
CA ALA A 78 -19.50 16.47 -7.39
C ALA A 78 -18.01 16.11 -7.54
N ALA A 79 -17.21 16.97 -8.18
CA ALA A 79 -15.77 16.76 -8.33
C ALA A 79 -15.06 16.76 -6.96
N GLY A 80 -15.49 17.64 -6.05
CA GLY A 80 -15.01 17.66 -4.67
C GLY A 80 -15.34 16.36 -3.91
N ALA A 81 -16.56 15.85 -4.03
CA ALA A 81 -16.99 14.62 -3.38
C ALA A 81 -16.18 13.39 -3.83
N PHE A 82 -15.92 13.27 -5.14
CA PHE A 82 -15.04 12.21 -5.66
C PHE A 82 -13.59 12.40 -5.21
N ALA A 83 -13.09 13.64 -5.25
CA ALA A 83 -11.72 13.95 -4.85
C ALA A 83 -11.47 13.62 -3.36
N VAL A 84 -12.43 13.85 -2.47
CA VAL A 84 -12.34 13.48 -1.04
C VAL A 84 -11.99 12.00 -0.86
N ILE A 85 -12.66 11.11 -1.58
CA ILE A 85 -12.41 9.67 -1.51
C ILE A 85 -11.00 9.36 -2.01
N ILE A 86 -10.58 9.96 -3.12
CA ILE A 86 -9.26 9.76 -3.71
C ILE A 86 -8.16 10.21 -2.74
N VAL A 87 -8.31 11.38 -2.10
CA VAL A 87 -7.37 11.88 -1.09
C VAL A 87 -7.28 10.90 0.06
N PHE A 88 -8.41 10.50 0.64
CA PHE A 88 -8.41 9.63 1.82
C PHE A 88 -7.76 8.26 1.52
N VAL A 89 -8.15 7.62 0.42
CA VAL A 89 -7.64 6.29 0.05
C VAL A 89 -6.13 6.35 -0.22
N ASN A 90 -5.66 7.32 -1.01
CA ASN A 90 -4.24 7.43 -1.34
C ASN A 90 -3.40 7.85 -0.11
N LEU A 91 -3.92 8.74 0.73
CA LEU A 91 -3.24 9.11 1.98
C LEU A 91 -3.13 7.89 2.92
N PHE A 92 -4.22 7.13 3.08
CA PHE A 92 -4.22 5.92 3.89
C PHE A 92 -3.23 4.89 3.34
N LEU A 93 -3.29 4.56 2.05
CA LEU A 93 -2.39 3.60 1.42
C LEU A 93 -0.93 4.04 1.46
N GLY A 94 -0.66 5.32 1.19
CA GLY A 94 0.69 5.89 1.25
C GLY A 94 1.29 5.81 2.65
N LEU A 95 0.53 6.22 3.67
CA LEU A 95 0.98 6.15 5.06
C LEU A 95 1.08 4.72 5.58
N PHE A 96 0.17 3.84 5.17
CA PHE A 96 0.19 2.43 5.55
C PHE A 96 1.43 1.73 4.98
N ASN A 97 1.77 1.99 3.71
CA ASN A 97 2.97 1.44 3.11
C ASN A 97 4.26 2.02 3.69
N LEU A 98 4.25 3.16 4.39
CA LEU A 98 5.43 3.69 5.10
C LEU A 98 5.68 3.04 6.46
N ILE A 99 4.76 2.21 6.96
CA ILE A 99 4.92 1.54 8.25
C ILE A 99 6.13 0.59 8.17
N PRO A 100 7.10 0.67 9.11
CA PRO A 100 8.31 -0.15 9.08
C PRO A 100 8.05 -1.56 9.64
N ILE A 101 7.09 -2.28 9.05
CA ILE A 101 6.71 -3.64 9.43
C ILE A 101 6.59 -4.49 8.15
N PRO A 102 7.16 -5.72 8.10
CA PRO A 102 6.97 -6.61 6.95
C PRO A 102 5.49 -6.95 6.75
N PRO A 103 4.96 -6.98 5.51
CA PRO A 103 5.65 -6.90 4.22
C PRO A 103 5.60 -5.50 3.57
N PHE A 104 5.37 -4.43 4.33
CA PHE A 104 5.15 -3.09 3.77
C PHE A 104 6.43 -2.46 3.21
N ASP A 105 6.28 -1.58 2.22
CA ASP A 105 7.40 -0.95 1.51
C ASP A 105 8.34 -0.17 2.44
N GLY A 106 7.81 0.45 3.49
CA GLY A 106 8.55 1.21 4.50
C GLY A 106 9.55 0.34 5.25
N TYR A 107 9.25 -0.95 5.42
CA TYR A 107 10.20 -1.91 5.98
C TYR A 107 11.38 -2.14 5.04
N THR A 108 11.11 -2.35 3.76
CA THR A 108 12.12 -2.56 2.70
C THR A 108 12.98 -1.31 2.51
N PHE A 109 12.37 -0.13 2.51
CA PHE A 109 13.08 1.14 2.48
C PHE A 109 14.01 1.28 3.69
N LEU A 110 13.49 1.10 4.90
CA LEU A 110 14.27 1.26 6.13
C LEU A 110 15.42 0.24 6.21
N SER A 111 15.18 -1.02 5.85
CA SER A 111 16.19 -2.07 5.87
C SER A 111 17.32 -1.81 4.85
N SER A 112 16.98 -1.19 3.71
CA SER A 112 17.92 -0.83 2.65
C SER A 112 18.80 0.37 3.01
N VAL A 113 18.25 1.34 3.74
CA VAL A 113 18.95 2.57 4.16
C VAL A 113 19.83 2.37 5.40
N LEU A 114 19.44 1.48 6.33
CA LEU A 114 20.17 1.27 7.58
C LEU A 114 21.57 0.64 7.41
N PRO A 115 22.48 0.77 8.39
CA PRO A 115 23.78 0.08 8.36
C PRO A 115 23.63 -1.45 8.32
N TYR A 116 24.57 -2.13 7.66
CA TYR A 116 24.53 -3.58 7.41
C TYR A 116 24.19 -4.44 8.64
N LYS A 117 24.70 -4.08 9.82
CA LYS A 117 24.42 -4.79 11.08
C LYS A 117 22.93 -4.79 11.44
N HIS A 118 22.22 -3.69 11.19
CA HIS A 118 20.78 -3.57 11.46
C HIS A 118 19.94 -4.21 10.34
N THR A 119 20.37 -4.06 9.10
CA THR A 119 19.75 -4.74 7.95
C THR A 119 19.70 -6.25 8.15
N MET A 120 20.76 -6.87 8.66
CA MET A 120 20.79 -8.32 8.90
C MET A 120 19.81 -8.77 9.99
N LYS A 121 19.64 -7.97 11.05
CA LYS A 121 18.63 -8.23 12.09
C LYS A 121 17.21 -8.12 11.54
N MET A 122 16.95 -7.07 10.74
CA MET A 122 15.66 -6.90 10.07
C MET A 122 15.39 -8.07 9.11
N ARG A 123 16.33 -8.42 8.23
CA ARG A 123 16.14 -9.57 7.33
C ARG A 123 15.86 -10.87 8.07
N SER A 124 16.47 -11.08 9.24
CA SER A 124 16.13 -12.23 10.09
C SER A 124 14.68 -12.18 10.58
N ILE A 125 14.19 -11.05 11.07
CA ILE A 125 12.79 -10.88 11.50
C ILE A 125 11.82 -11.15 10.33
N GLU A 126 12.12 -10.59 9.17
CA GLU A 126 11.34 -10.79 7.94
C GLU A 126 11.28 -12.27 7.55
N GLN A 127 12.43 -12.97 7.56
CA GLN A 127 12.50 -14.40 7.29
C GLN A 127 11.67 -15.23 8.26
N HIS A 128 11.67 -14.90 9.57
CA HIS A 128 10.83 -15.60 10.55
C HIS A 128 9.33 -15.38 10.28
N ILE A 129 8.95 -14.13 9.95
CA ILE A 129 7.55 -13.81 9.60
C ILE A 129 7.12 -14.54 8.32
N MET A 130 7.97 -14.54 7.30
CA MET A 130 7.69 -15.24 6.04
C MET A 130 7.72 -16.76 6.17
N ALA A 131 8.55 -17.31 7.06
CA ALA A 131 8.60 -18.75 7.34
C ALA A 131 7.32 -19.28 7.99
N MET A 132 6.59 -18.44 8.71
CA MET A 132 5.24 -18.74 9.21
C MET A 132 4.17 -18.73 8.10
N GLY A 133 4.54 -18.41 6.85
CA GLY A 133 3.64 -18.36 5.72
C GLY A 133 2.52 -17.32 5.90
N PRO A 134 1.30 -17.59 5.39
CA PRO A 134 0.16 -16.67 5.54
C PRO A 134 -0.19 -16.35 7.00
N MET A 135 0.08 -17.28 7.93
CA MET A 135 -0.21 -17.07 9.36
C MET A 135 0.66 -15.98 9.98
N GLY A 136 1.92 -15.86 9.57
CA GLY A 136 2.81 -14.79 10.01
C GLY A 136 2.28 -13.41 9.63
N LEU A 137 1.81 -13.27 8.38
CA LEU A 137 1.19 -12.04 7.89
C LEU A 137 -0.09 -11.71 8.68
N ILE A 138 -0.96 -12.69 8.89
CA ILE A 138 -2.20 -12.50 9.65
C ILE A 138 -1.90 -12.05 11.08
N LEU A 139 -0.92 -12.66 11.75
CA LEU A 139 -0.51 -12.28 13.09
C LEU A 139 -0.02 -10.83 13.15
N VAL A 140 0.84 -10.44 12.19
CA VAL A 140 1.36 -9.07 12.11
C VAL A 140 0.22 -8.06 11.87
N LEU A 141 -0.68 -8.35 10.94
CA LEU A 141 -1.85 -7.51 10.68
C LEU A 141 -2.79 -7.44 11.88
N PHE A 142 -3.01 -8.56 12.57
CA PHE A 142 -3.83 -8.62 13.77
C PHE A 142 -3.24 -7.78 14.90
N LEU A 143 -1.93 -7.91 15.15
CA LEU A 143 -1.22 -7.09 16.14
C LEU A 143 -1.25 -5.61 15.76
N PHE A 144 -1.08 -5.29 14.48
CA PHE A 144 -1.20 -3.92 13.99
C PHE A 144 -2.61 -3.35 14.23
N ILE A 145 -3.64 -4.10 13.86
CA ILE A 145 -5.04 -3.69 14.05
C ILE A 145 -5.34 -3.50 15.54
N PHE A 146 -4.91 -4.43 16.39
CA PHE A 146 -5.20 -4.37 17.81
C PHE A 146 -4.46 -3.24 18.54
N LEU A 147 -3.20 -2.99 18.20
CA LEU A 147 -2.34 -2.04 18.93
C LEU A 147 -2.27 -0.65 18.29
N PHE A 148 -2.27 -0.59 16.95
CA PHE A 148 -1.88 0.61 16.20
C PHE A 148 -3.00 1.17 15.30
N SER A 149 -4.12 0.46 15.08
CA SER A 149 -5.19 0.94 14.18
C SER A 149 -5.74 2.31 14.57
N THR A 150 -6.03 2.51 15.85
CA THR A 150 -6.63 3.75 16.37
C THR A 150 -5.68 4.95 16.24
N PRO A 151 -4.43 4.92 16.76
CA PRO A 151 -3.51 6.04 16.58
C PRO A 151 -3.18 6.27 15.09
N PHE A 152 -3.06 5.21 14.29
CA PHE A 152 -2.85 5.33 12.85
C PHE A 152 -4.01 6.03 12.15
N TYR A 153 -5.25 5.59 12.39
CA TYR A 153 -6.44 6.19 11.80
C TYR A 153 -6.59 7.67 12.20
N ASN A 154 -6.36 7.99 13.47
CA ASN A 154 -6.40 9.38 13.96
C ASN A 154 -5.34 10.25 13.27
N PHE A 155 -4.15 9.70 13.06
CA PHE A 155 -3.08 10.39 12.34
C PHE A 155 -3.44 10.62 10.86
N VAL A 156 -4.00 9.61 10.18
CA VAL A 156 -4.47 9.73 8.79
C VAL A 156 -5.56 10.81 8.70
N VAL A 157 -6.54 10.79 9.60
CA VAL A 157 -7.64 11.79 9.63
C VAL A 157 -7.11 13.19 9.91
N TYR A 158 -6.15 13.34 10.82
CA TYR A 158 -5.50 14.62 11.09
C TYR A 158 -4.82 15.20 9.83
N LEU A 159 -4.02 14.38 9.13
CA LEU A 159 -3.37 14.80 7.89
C LEU A 159 -4.38 15.05 6.77
N PHE A 160 -5.43 14.23 6.67
CA PHE A 160 -6.50 14.41 5.71
C PHE A 160 -7.19 15.78 5.89
N ARG A 161 -7.56 16.10 7.14
CA ARG A 161 -8.17 17.40 7.51
C ARG A 161 -7.25 18.58 7.18
N LEU A 162 -5.96 18.44 7.49
CA LEU A 162 -4.95 19.44 7.14
C LEU A 162 -4.86 19.68 5.62
N LEU A 163 -4.84 18.60 4.83
CA LEU A 163 -4.74 18.69 3.37
C LEU A 163 -6.01 19.28 2.74
N VAL A 164 -7.19 18.86 3.19
CA VAL A 164 -8.47 19.26 2.63
C VAL A 164 -8.95 20.61 3.17
N GLY A 165 -8.43 21.06 4.31
CA GLY A 165 -8.73 22.36 4.91
C GLY A 165 -10.04 22.38 5.69
N VAL A 166 -10.34 21.31 6.43
CA VAL A 166 -11.56 21.14 7.26
C VAL A 166 -11.21 20.79 8.69
#